data_AF-A0A175W178-F1
#
_entry.id   AF-A0A175W178-F1
#
_cell.length_a   1.000
_cell.length_b   1.000
_cell.length_c   1.000
_cell.angle_alpha   90.00
_cell.angle_beta   90.00
_cell.angle_gamma   90.00
#
_symmetry.space_group_name_H-M   'P 1'
#
loop_
_entity.id
_entity.type
_entity.pdbx_description
1 polymer ?
#
loop_
_entity_poly.entity_id
_entity_poly.type
_entity_poly.pdbx_seq_one_letter_code
_entity_poly.pdbx_strand_id
1 'polypeptide(L)'
;MWKLLNRLGIMSVTDPNTNPSPYEPSITDVLVVKAMLSKALALPPEIVNTITDLAEYWPHTTAERTYNASTDVMARGSGMAEDVFMLRSAPLGLRNCSLRTPGSTPIDRKPLKPQPAGDEFSAEDFQRFVGSPVPMLAQPCRRIVFTIRSRDQGWGGAPGDSGTYRHSWTWFDVGLERWCKTIPTESDAMEQQTEHQLPSLMLDDLSTVLPRVEWDQAKQEHVFKHPLLPCEDTKIQCNVVANDEARTHRVVWSYDDDIEPERDVEAANRLADEGRGKATGDGKFVCELKLGDVVTIWAKARFPGWKNIVEWVKLEVYFAV
;
A
#
# COMPACT_ATOMS: atom_id res chain seq x y z
N MET A 1 23.19 -21.82 -2.74
CA MET A 1 23.10 -20.59 -3.57
C MET A 1 23.45 -19.32 -2.78
N TRP A 2 23.08 -19.21 -1.49
CA TRP A 2 23.53 -18.13 -0.58
C TRP A 2 25.07 -18.02 -0.36
N LYS A 3 25.84 -19.06 -0.70
CA LYS A 3 27.31 -19.06 -0.57
C LYS A 3 28.07 -18.47 -1.77
N LEU A 4 27.39 -18.10 -2.87
CA LEU A 4 28.08 -17.60 -4.07
C LEU A 4 28.20 -16.06 -4.15
N LEU A 5 27.42 -15.30 -3.37
CA LEU A 5 27.44 -13.83 -3.40
C LEU A 5 28.39 -13.19 -2.36
N ASN A 6 28.92 -13.95 -1.40
CA ASN A 6 29.88 -13.46 -0.39
C ASN A 6 31.34 -13.39 -0.87
N ARG A 7 31.60 -13.51 -2.18
CA ARG A 7 32.97 -13.57 -2.74
C ARG A 7 33.40 -12.34 -3.54
N LEU A 8 32.69 -11.22 -3.44
CA LEU A 8 33.16 -9.91 -3.88
C LEU A 8 33.37 -9.02 -2.66
N GLY A 9 34.62 -8.99 -2.19
CA GLY A 9 35.02 -8.28 -0.99
C GLY A 9 34.87 -6.78 -1.11
N ILE A 10 33.95 -6.22 -0.33
CA ILE A 10 34.04 -4.86 0.20
C ILE A 10 33.94 -5.03 1.73
N MET A 11 35.08 -4.87 2.40
CA MET A 11 35.14 -4.94 3.86
C MET A 11 34.44 -3.73 4.47
N SER A 12 33.36 -3.98 5.20
CA SER A 12 32.90 -3.08 6.26
C SER A 12 33.12 -3.79 7.58
N VAL A 13 33.92 -3.19 8.45
CA VAL A 13 34.07 -3.62 9.84
C VAL A 13 32.80 -3.19 10.56
N THR A 14 31.87 -4.11 10.79
CA THR A 14 30.70 -3.87 11.64
C THR A 14 30.63 -4.89 12.76
N ASP A 15 30.33 -4.35 13.94
CA ASP A 15 30.15 -4.97 15.26
C ASP A 15 29.54 -6.40 15.19
N PRO A 16 30.13 -7.42 15.85
CA PRO A 16 29.65 -8.81 15.80
C PRO A 16 28.25 -9.05 16.38
N ASN A 17 27.56 -8.03 16.91
CA ASN A 17 26.23 -8.14 17.52
C ASN A 17 25.09 -7.48 16.73
N THR A 18 25.36 -6.91 15.56
CA THR A 18 24.31 -6.39 14.68
C THR A 18 24.20 -7.28 13.46
N ASN A 19 23.13 -8.08 13.38
CA ASN A 19 22.74 -8.66 12.09
C ASN A 19 22.64 -7.50 11.09
N PRO A 20 23.42 -7.50 9.99
CA PRO A 20 23.36 -6.42 9.03
C PRO A 20 21.94 -6.37 8.46
N SER A 21 21.31 -5.20 8.54
CA SER A 21 20.03 -4.96 7.87
C SER A 21 20.14 -5.42 6.42
N PRO A 22 19.13 -6.13 5.88
CA PRO A 22 19.15 -6.56 4.50
C PRO A 22 19.39 -5.36 3.58
N TYR A 23 20.24 -5.54 2.58
CA TYR A 23 20.57 -4.49 1.63
C TYR A 23 19.32 -4.10 0.81
N GLU A 24 19.12 -2.80 0.61
CA GLU A 24 17.97 -2.23 -0.09
C GLU A 24 18.41 -1.72 -1.47
N PRO A 25 18.24 -2.50 -2.56
CA PRO A 25 18.77 -2.13 -3.86
C PRO A 25 18.05 -0.90 -4.45
N SER A 26 18.79 -0.04 -5.14
CA SER A 26 18.22 0.97 -6.03
C SER A 26 17.86 0.37 -7.39
N ILE A 27 17.08 1.12 -8.19
CA ILE A 27 16.81 0.78 -9.60
C ILE A 27 18.12 0.54 -10.35
N THR A 28 19.12 1.40 -10.14
CA THR A 28 20.46 1.27 -10.74
C THR A 28 21.15 -0.01 -10.31
N ASP A 29 21.07 -0.38 -9.03
CA ASP A 29 21.70 -1.62 -8.53
C ASP A 29 21.08 -2.85 -9.17
N VAL A 30 19.75 -2.90 -9.30
CA VAL A 30 19.06 -4.01 -9.98
C VAL A 30 19.49 -4.08 -11.44
N LEU A 31 19.53 -2.96 -12.16
CA LEU A 31 19.96 -2.93 -13.56
C LEU A 31 21.42 -3.38 -13.73
N VAL A 32 22.32 -2.97 -12.83
CA VAL A 32 23.71 -3.41 -12.82
C VAL A 32 23.81 -4.92 -12.59
N VAL A 33 23.09 -5.45 -11.60
CA VAL A 33 23.07 -6.90 -11.31
C VAL A 33 22.52 -7.68 -12.50
N LYS A 34 21.43 -7.24 -13.11
CA LYS A 34 20.88 -7.86 -14.33
C LYS A 34 21.89 -7.88 -15.47
N ALA A 35 22.57 -6.76 -15.70
CA ALA A 35 23.62 -6.66 -16.73
C ALA A 35 24.82 -7.57 -16.42
N MET A 36 25.22 -7.68 -15.16
CA MET A 36 26.29 -8.58 -14.73
C MET A 36 25.91 -10.05 -14.94
N LEU A 37 24.72 -10.47 -14.52
CA LEU A 37 24.23 -11.84 -14.73
C LEU A 37 24.13 -12.19 -16.22
N SER A 38 23.56 -11.28 -17.02
CA SER A 38 23.42 -11.49 -18.46
C SER A 38 24.78 -11.59 -19.15
N LYS A 39 25.75 -10.71 -18.84
CA LYS A 39 27.06 -10.69 -19.51
C LYS A 39 28.03 -11.75 -19.01
N ALA A 40 28.11 -11.96 -17.70
CA ALA A 40 29.10 -12.86 -17.11
C ALA A 40 28.73 -14.33 -17.28
N LEU A 41 27.44 -14.65 -17.28
CA LEU A 41 26.93 -16.02 -17.35
C LEU A 41 26.21 -16.32 -18.67
N ALA A 42 26.15 -15.36 -19.61
CA ALA A 42 25.42 -15.48 -20.87
C ALA A 42 23.97 -15.96 -20.70
N LEU A 43 23.32 -15.56 -19.60
CA LEU A 43 21.98 -16.00 -19.27
C LEU A 43 20.93 -15.27 -20.12
N PRO A 44 19.89 -15.98 -20.61
CA PRO A 44 18.74 -15.35 -21.23
C PRO A 44 18.05 -14.38 -20.26
N PRO A 45 17.41 -13.29 -20.76
CA PRO A 45 16.73 -12.31 -19.92
C PRO A 45 15.70 -12.90 -18.95
N GLU A 46 14.97 -13.93 -19.38
CA GLU A 46 13.98 -14.63 -18.55
C GLU A 46 14.62 -15.24 -17.31
N ILE A 47 15.76 -15.93 -17.46
CA ILE A 47 16.49 -16.54 -16.34
C ILE A 47 17.05 -15.47 -15.42
N VAL A 48 17.57 -14.37 -15.97
CA VAL A 48 18.04 -13.23 -15.17
C VAL A 48 16.90 -12.66 -14.32
N ASN A 49 15.72 -12.45 -14.93
CA ASN A 49 14.54 -11.94 -14.24
C ASN A 49 14.04 -12.91 -13.16
N THR A 50 13.98 -14.22 -13.46
CA THR A 50 13.64 -15.25 -12.47
C THR A 50 14.62 -15.26 -11.30
N ILE A 51 15.93 -15.11 -11.56
CA ILE A 51 16.94 -15.04 -10.50
C ILE A 51 16.71 -13.79 -9.63
N THR A 52 16.47 -12.62 -10.22
CA THR A 52 16.22 -11.40 -9.44
C THR A 52 14.92 -11.45 -8.66
N ASP A 53 13.87 -12.04 -9.22
CA ASP A 53 12.57 -12.17 -8.54
C ASP A 53 12.64 -13.21 -7.41
N LEU A 54 13.26 -14.39 -7.63
CA LEU A 54 13.45 -15.39 -6.57
C LEU A 54 14.40 -14.92 -5.46
N ALA A 55 15.29 -13.98 -5.76
CA ALA A 55 16.16 -13.36 -4.76
C ALA A 55 15.50 -12.19 -4.02
N GLU A 56 14.27 -11.82 -4.38
CA GLU A 56 13.58 -10.61 -3.93
C GLU A 56 14.44 -9.35 -4.08
N TYR A 57 15.28 -9.30 -5.10
CA TYR A 57 16.23 -8.21 -5.31
C TYR A 57 15.55 -7.04 -6.02
N TRP A 58 14.67 -6.37 -5.28
CA TRP A 58 13.78 -5.33 -5.77
C TRP A 58 14.01 -4.01 -5.03
N PRO A 59 13.99 -2.86 -5.73
CA PRO A 59 13.82 -1.59 -5.07
C PRO A 59 12.47 -1.51 -4.36
N HIS A 60 12.38 -0.57 -3.43
CA HIS A 60 11.13 -0.20 -2.82
C HIS A 60 11.07 1.30 -2.50
N THR A 61 9.85 1.77 -2.24
CA THR A 61 9.58 3.07 -1.63
C THR A 61 9.00 2.86 -0.24
N THR A 62 9.28 3.81 0.65
CA THR A 62 8.82 3.78 2.04
C THR A 62 8.15 5.10 2.37
N ALA A 63 6.97 5.01 2.95
CA ALA A 63 6.28 6.13 3.60
C ALA A 63 6.04 5.77 5.06
N GLU A 64 6.14 6.73 5.96
CA GLU A 64 5.85 6.52 7.38
C GLU A 64 5.33 7.77 8.07
N ARG A 65 4.52 7.55 9.10
CA ARG A 65 3.94 8.60 9.93
C ARG A 65 3.76 8.11 11.36
N THR A 66 4.24 8.94 12.29
CA THR A 66 3.90 8.85 13.71
C THR A 66 2.65 9.69 13.95
N TYR A 67 1.76 9.19 14.81
CA TYR A 67 0.53 9.87 15.20
C TYR A 67 0.54 10.11 16.70
N ASN A 68 -0.02 11.24 17.09
CA ASN A 68 -0.22 11.60 18.47
C ASN A 68 -1.73 11.65 18.74
N ALA A 69 -2.20 10.76 19.63
CA ALA A 69 -3.61 10.65 19.98
C ALA A 69 -4.26 11.93 20.55
N SER A 70 -3.44 12.90 20.99
CA SER A 70 -3.92 14.21 21.46
C SER A 70 -4.14 15.24 20.35
N THR A 71 -3.47 15.09 19.20
CA THR A 71 -3.47 16.10 18.13
C THR A 71 -4.01 15.57 16.81
N ASP A 72 -3.79 14.29 16.51
CA ASP A 72 -4.25 13.65 15.29
C ASP A 72 -5.69 13.14 15.45
N VAL A 73 -6.45 13.24 14.35
CA VAL A 73 -7.78 12.64 14.27
C VAL A 73 -7.62 11.12 14.26
N MET A 74 -8.27 10.45 15.21
CA MET A 74 -8.31 9.00 15.32
C MET A 74 -9.66 8.48 14.86
N ALA A 75 -9.71 7.27 14.31
CA ALA A 75 -10.97 6.70 13.88
C ALA A 75 -11.85 6.37 15.11
N ARG A 76 -13.11 6.81 15.08
CA ARG A 76 -14.08 6.63 16.17
C ARG A 76 -15.44 6.23 15.60
N GLY A 77 -16.02 5.18 16.16
CA GLY A 77 -17.30 4.67 15.69
C GLY A 77 -18.46 5.64 15.92
N SER A 78 -19.44 5.57 15.01
CA SER A 78 -20.71 6.33 15.03
C SER A 78 -20.55 7.85 14.93
N GLY A 79 -19.49 8.32 14.28
CA GLY A 79 -19.24 9.74 14.05
C GLY A 79 -18.67 10.04 12.67
N MET A 80 -18.36 11.31 12.40
CA MET A 80 -17.75 11.72 11.12
C MET A 80 -16.32 11.21 10.92
N ALA A 81 -15.72 10.62 11.95
CA ALA A 81 -14.37 10.06 11.92
C ALA A 81 -14.40 8.53 12.00
N GLU A 82 -15.47 7.87 11.52
CA GLU A 82 -15.48 6.41 11.39
C GLU A 82 -14.36 5.90 10.48
N ASP A 83 -14.02 6.71 9.47
CA ASP A 83 -13.01 6.41 8.45
C ASP A 83 -11.99 7.54 8.38
N VAL A 84 -10.72 7.22 8.61
CA VAL A 84 -9.65 8.21 8.67
C VAL A 84 -8.51 7.78 7.76
N PHE A 85 -8.20 8.63 6.76
CA PHE A 85 -7.00 8.49 5.95
C PHE A 85 -5.76 8.61 6.83
N MET A 86 -4.87 7.62 6.74
CA MET A 86 -3.65 7.56 7.54
C MET A 86 -2.45 8.03 6.75
N LEU A 87 -2.12 7.30 5.70
CA LEU A 87 -0.85 7.40 4.98
C LEU A 87 -1.03 6.93 3.53
N ARG A 88 -0.13 7.40 2.66
CA ARG A 88 -0.06 7.07 1.24
C ARG A 88 1.37 6.76 0.81
N SER A 89 1.54 5.83 -0.14
CA SER A 89 2.84 5.51 -0.75
C SER A 89 3.29 6.57 -1.76
N ALA A 90 4.58 6.54 -2.13
CA ALA A 90 4.99 7.15 -3.38
C ALA A 90 4.33 6.41 -4.58
N PRO A 91 4.18 7.06 -5.74
CA PRO A 91 3.74 6.37 -6.96
C PRO A 91 4.61 5.14 -7.25
N LEU A 92 3.96 4.01 -7.51
CA LEU A 92 4.64 2.74 -7.75
C LEU A 92 5.62 2.86 -8.90
N GLY A 93 6.89 2.50 -8.66
CA GLY A 93 7.95 2.54 -9.67
C GLY A 93 8.59 3.91 -9.89
N LEU A 94 8.09 4.99 -9.26
CA LEU A 94 8.59 6.35 -9.45
C LEU A 94 9.32 6.83 -8.18
N ARG A 95 10.64 6.58 -8.11
CA ARG A 95 11.45 6.95 -6.93
C ARG A 95 11.77 8.45 -6.82
N ASN A 96 11.76 9.18 -7.94
CA ASN A 96 12.14 10.60 -7.99
C ASN A 96 10.96 11.57 -7.98
N CYS A 97 9.73 11.07 -7.78
CA CYS A 97 8.58 11.94 -7.60
C CYS A 97 8.61 12.52 -6.18
N SER A 98 9.36 13.61 -6.02
CA SER A 98 9.06 14.54 -4.95
C SER A 98 7.71 15.18 -5.25
N LEU A 99 6.64 14.48 -4.86
CA LEU A 99 5.32 15.05 -4.59
C LEU A 99 5.46 16.00 -3.39
N ARG A 100 6.33 17.00 -3.49
CA ARG A 100 6.59 17.96 -2.41
C ARG A 100 6.19 19.32 -2.95
N THR A 101 5.07 19.84 -2.46
CA THR A 101 4.87 21.29 -2.49
C THR A 101 5.82 21.89 -1.43
N PRO A 102 6.73 22.80 -1.78
CA PRO A 102 7.60 23.44 -0.80
C PRO A 102 6.75 24.14 0.28
N GLY A 103 6.98 23.82 1.55
CA GLY A 103 6.29 24.44 2.69
C GLY A 103 4.88 23.90 3.02
N SER A 104 4.40 22.84 2.36
CA SER A 104 3.12 22.19 2.67
C SER A 104 3.30 20.88 3.45
N THR A 105 2.22 20.38 4.06
CA THR A 105 2.16 19.02 4.62
C THR A 105 2.65 18.00 3.57
N PRO A 106 3.52 17.05 3.94
CA PRO A 106 3.95 15.99 3.03
C PRO A 106 2.75 15.34 2.33
N ILE A 107 2.82 15.18 1.00
CA ILE A 107 1.68 14.73 0.17
C ILE A 107 1.16 13.34 0.59
N ASP A 108 2.04 12.50 1.16
CA ASP A 108 1.71 11.22 1.78
C ASP A 108 0.73 11.34 2.97
N ARG A 109 0.48 12.56 3.48
CA ARG A 109 -0.32 12.83 4.69
C ARG A 109 -1.57 13.65 4.44
N LYS A 110 -1.73 14.24 3.25
CA LYS A 110 -2.90 15.05 2.90
C LYS A 110 -4.01 14.13 2.38
N PRO A 111 -5.20 14.08 3.03
CA PRO A 111 -6.35 13.39 2.47
C PRO A 111 -6.78 14.08 1.18
N LEU A 112 -7.17 13.28 0.19
CA LEU A 112 -7.70 13.79 -1.07
C LEU A 112 -9.17 14.15 -0.96
N LYS A 113 -9.61 15.04 -1.83
CA LYS A 113 -11.04 15.14 -2.13
C LYS A 113 -11.45 13.89 -2.92
N PRO A 114 -12.62 13.30 -2.63
CA PRO A 114 -13.12 12.16 -3.39
C PRO A 114 -13.24 12.53 -4.87
N GLN A 115 -12.60 11.75 -5.73
CA GLN A 115 -12.66 11.92 -7.17
C GLN A 115 -12.71 10.53 -7.83
N PRO A 116 -13.72 10.23 -8.64
CA PRO A 116 -13.82 8.94 -9.31
C PRO A 116 -12.71 8.78 -10.37
N ALA A 117 -12.24 7.56 -10.57
CA ALA A 117 -11.30 7.25 -11.64
C ALA A 117 -11.94 7.38 -13.02
N GLY A 118 -11.27 8.11 -13.92
CA GLY A 118 -11.59 8.16 -15.36
C GLY A 118 -10.66 7.27 -16.17
N ASP A 119 -10.38 7.67 -17.41
CA ASP A 119 -9.52 6.90 -18.31
C ASP A 119 -8.09 6.82 -17.78
N GLU A 120 -7.50 5.64 -17.75
CA GLU A 120 -6.21 5.41 -17.11
C GLU A 120 -5.03 5.75 -18.03
N PHE A 121 -3.91 6.17 -17.41
CA PHE A 121 -2.61 6.23 -18.10
C PHE A 121 -2.05 4.82 -18.33
N SER A 122 -1.32 4.66 -19.43
CA SER A 122 -0.54 3.45 -19.72
C SER A 122 0.82 3.48 -19.03
N ALA A 123 1.49 2.33 -18.96
CA ALA A 123 2.85 2.26 -18.42
C ALA A 123 3.85 3.11 -19.24
N GLU A 124 3.63 3.24 -20.55
CA GLU A 124 4.45 4.07 -21.44
C GLU A 124 4.34 5.55 -21.09
N ASP A 125 3.14 6.02 -20.70
CA ASP A 125 2.90 7.40 -20.29
C ASP A 125 3.72 7.77 -19.02
N PHE A 126 4.04 6.78 -18.19
CA PHE A 126 4.86 6.94 -16.98
C PHE A 126 6.36 6.80 -17.21
N GLN A 127 6.82 6.28 -18.37
CA GLN A 127 8.22 5.90 -18.58
C GLN A 127 9.20 7.04 -18.33
N ARG A 128 8.81 8.28 -18.67
CA ARG A 128 9.62 9.49 -18.45
C ARG A 128 9.93 9.78 -16.97
N PHE A 129 9.19 9.19 -16.04
CA PHE A 129 9.27 9.47 -14.60
C PHE A 129 9.97 8.39 -13.78
N VAL A 130 10.07 7.17 -14.32
CA VAL A 130 10.70 6.03 -13.63
C VAL A 130 12.19 6.30 -13.36
N GLY A 131 12.85 7.06 -14.25
CA GLY A 131 14.30 7.27 -14.18
C GLY A 131 15.11 6.01 -14.53
N SER A 132 14.48 5.02 -15.18
CA SER A 132 15.14 3.83 -15.72
C SER A 132 15.35 3.97 -17.24
N PRO A 133 16.52 3.59 -17.79
CA PRO A 133 16.73 3.51 -19.23
C PRO A 133 15.97 2.35 -19.89
N VAL A 134 15.45 1.41 -19.10
CA VAL A 134 14.68 0.24 -19.57
C VAL A 134 13.19 0.46 -19.25
N PRO A 135 12.27 0.12 -20.19
CA PRO A 135 10.85 0.13 -19.92
C PRO A 135 10.47 -0.73 -18.70
N MET A 136 9.66 -0.15 -17.80
CA MET A 136 9.12 -0.90 -16.66
C MET A 136 7.97 -1.81 -17.08
N LEU A 137 7.72 -2.86 -16.30
CA LEU A 137 6.52 -3.67 -16.41
C LEU A 137 5.28 -2.83 -16.13
N ALA A 138 4.17 -3.13 -16.82
CA ALA A 138 2.89 -2.48 -16.56
C ALA A 138 2.37 -2.77 -15.13
N GLN A 139 2.64 -3.96 -14.60
CA GLN A 139 2.32 -4.38 -13.24
C GLN A 139 3.62 -4.78 -12.50
N PRO A 140 4.40 -3.79 -12.04
CA PRO A 140 5.73 -4.06 -11.50
C PRO A 140 5.69 -4.45 -10.02
N CYS A 141 4.57 -4.30 -9.31
CA CYS A 141 4.51 -4.58 -7.88
C CYS A 141 4.85 -6.05 -7.59
N ARG A 142 5.58 -6.27 -6.50
CA ARG A 142 5.95 -7.60 -6.01
C ARG A 142 5.55 -7.81 -4.57
N ARG A 143 5.65 -6.78 -3.74
CA ARG A 143 5.33 -6.92 -2.32
C ARG A 143 4.90 -5.60 -1.71
N ILE A 144 3.92 -5.65 -0.81
CA ILE A 144 3.53 -4.55 0.04
C ILE A 144 3.72 -4.98 1.49
N VAL A 145 4.36 -4.14 2.30
CA VAL A 145 4.51 -4.38 3.74
C VAL A 145 3.85 -3.24 4.49
N PHE A 146 2.83 -3.59 5.26
CA PHE A 146 2.16 -2.71 6.19
C PHE A 146 2.72 -2.99 7.58
N THR A 147 3.35 -2.00 8.20
CA THR A 147 3.73 -2.09 9.62
C THR A 147 2.94 -1.04 10.40
N ILE A 148 2.05 -1.51 11.27
CA ILE A 148 1.09 -0.67 11.96
C ILE A 148 1.24 -0.92 13.45
N ARG A 149 1.41 0.16 14.23
CA ARG A 149 1.37 0.13 15.69
C ARG A 149 0.11 0.85 16.15
N SER A 150 -0.82 0.08 16.71
CA SER A 150 -2.14 0.57 17.09
C SER A 150 -2.79 -0.26 18.17
N ARG A 151 -3.95 0.20 18.64
CA ARG A 151 -4.81 -0.50 19.59
C ARG A 151 -6.25 -0.05 19.49
N ASP A 152 -7.10 -0.86 20.10
CA ASP A 152 -8.48 -0.58 20.43
C ASP A 152 -8.56 0.41 21.64
N GLN A 153 -9.78 0.85 21.98
CA GLN A 153 -10.12 1.60 23.19
C GLN A 153 -9.77 0.90 24.52
N GLY A 154 -9.60 -0.42 24.55
CA GLY A 154 -9.21 -1.20 25.73
C GLY A 154 -10.34 -1.92 26.47
N TRP A 155 -11.57 -1.91 25.95
CA TRP A 155 -12.72 -2.57 26.58
C TRP A 155 -13.81 -2.91 25.56
N GLY A 156 -14.78 -3.75 25.94
CA GLY A 156 -15.90 -4.14 25.08
C GLY A 156 -15.71 -5.54 24.46
N GLY A 157 -16.37 -5.77 23.32
CA GLY A 157 -16.39 -7.08 22.66
C GLY A 157 -17.40 -8.07 23.26
N ALA A 158 -17.62 -9.19 22.56
CA ALA A 158 -18.48 -10.25 23.08
C ALA A 158 -17.71 -11.12 24.11
N PRO A 159 -18.42 -11.84 25.01
CA PRO A 159 -17.78 -12.74 25.96
C PRO A 159 -16.92 -13.78 25.24
N GLY A 160 -15.63 -13.86 25.61
CA GLY A 160 -14.67 -14.81 25.02
C GLY A 160 -13.79 -14.25 23.90
N ASP A 161 -14.08 -13.04 23.40
CA ASP A 161 -13.30 -12.43 22.30
C ASP A 161 -12.16 -11.53 22.79
N SER A 162 -12.16 -11.15 24.07
CA SER A 162 -11.10 -10.32 24.66
C SER A 162 -9.72 -10.96 24.46
N GLY A 163 -8.76 -10.16 24.01
CA GLY A 163 -7.41 -10.64 23.69
C GLY A 163 -7.29 -11.34 22.33
N THR A 164 -8.37 -11.43 21.56
CA THR A 164 -8.39 -11.99 20.20
C THR A 164 -8.68 -10.92 19.15
N TYR A 165 -8.70 -11.29 17.87
CA TYR A 165 -9.14 -10.41 16.77
C TYR A 165 -10.62 -10.61 16.39
N ARG A 166 -11.30 -11.57 17.02
CA ARG A 166 -12.69 -11.92 16.72
C ARG A 166 -13.61 -10.79 17.14
N HIS A 167 -14.53 -10.42 16.25
CA HIS A 167 -15.46 -9.31 16.47
C HIS A 167 -14.78 -8.00 16.89
N SER A 168 -13.56 -7.75 16.38
CA SER A 168 -12.93 -6.44 16.46
C SER A 168 -13.59 -5.47 15.49
N TRP A 169 -13.99 -4.32 15.99
CA TRP A 169 -14.65 -3.26 15.22
C TRP A 169 -13.75 -2.03 15.04
N THR A 170 -12.44 -2.26 15.13
CA THR A 170 -11.40 -1.32 14.73
C THR A 170 -10.40 -2.04 13.83
N TRP A 171 -10.24 -1.57 12.61
CA TRP A 171 -9.40 -2.23 11.61
C TRP A 171 -8.77 -1.21 10.64
N PHE A 172 -7.94 -1.70 9.74
CA PHE A 172 -7.31 -0.94 8.68
C PHE A 172 -7.65 -1.54 7.33
N ASP A 173 -8.02 -0.69 6.38
CA ASP A 173 -8.25 -1.07 4.99
C ASP A 173 -7.19 -0.43 4.08
N VAL A 174 -6.84 -1.16 3.02
CA VAL A 174 -6.06 -0.64 1.92
C VAL A 174 -6.95 0.21 1.02
N GLY A 175 -6.40 1.29 0.49
CA GLY A 175 -6.97 2.07 -0.60
C GLY A 175 -6.03 2.13 -1.79
N LEU A 176 -6.56 2.61 -2.90
CA LEU A 176 -5.90 2.67 -4.19
C LEU A 176 -6.28 3.96 -4.90
N GLU A 177 -5.28 4.69 -5.34
CA GLU A 177 -5.41 5.92 -6.11
C GLU A 177 -4.59 5.84 -7.39
N ARG A 178 -5.05 6.53 -8.43
CA ARG A 178 -4.48 6.49 -9.77
C ARG A 178 -4.52 7.86 -10.42
N TRP A 179 -3.54 8.15 -11.26
CA TRP A 179 -3.65 9.25 -12.21
C TRP A 179 -4.52 8.80 -13.38
N CYS A 180 -5.46 9.66 -13.78
CA CYS A 180 -6.33 9.44 -14.93
C CYS A 180 -6.14 10.57 -15.95
N LYS A 181 -6.26 10.24 -17.25
CA LYS A 181 -6.23 11.19 -18.38
C LYS A 181 -7.42 12.13 -18.37
N THR A 182 -8.57 11.60 -17.93
CA THR A 182 -9.85 12.29 -17.89
C THR A 182 -10.40 12.23 -16.46
N ILE A 183 -11.16 13.27 -16.10
CA ILE A 183 -11.96 13.30 -14.88
C ILE A 183 -13.39 13.00 -15.31
N PRO A 184 -14.07 11.99 -14.74
CA PRO A 184 -15.47 11.74 -15.05
C PRO A 184 -16.32 12.94 -14.60
N THR A 185 -16.87 13.69 -15.54
CA THR A 185 -17.91 14.71 -15.27
C THR A 185 -19.28 14.10 -15.50
N GLU A 186 -20.21 14.29 -14.55
CA GLU A 186 -21.56 13.71 -14.62
C GLU A 186 -22.48 14.37 -15.67
N SER A 187 -22.04 15.44 -16.34
CA SER A 187 -22.84 16.08 -17.39
C SER A 187 -22.34 15.69 -18.78
N ASP A 188 -23.18 14.99 -19.53
CA ASP A 188 -23.10 14.79 -21.00
C ASP A 188 -23.08 16.11 -21.82
N ALA A 189 -22.98 17.26 -21.15
CA ALA A 189 -22.82 18.55 -21.78
C ALA A 189 -21.37 18.73 -22.22
N MET A 190 -21.06 18.35 -23.46
CA MET A 190 -20.04 18.89 -24.39
C MET A 190 -18.89 19.74 -23.81
N GLU A 191 -18.31 19.34 -22.69
CA GLU A 191 -17.25 20.07 -22.02
C GLU A 191 -15.93 19.40 -22.38
N GLN A 192 -15.02 20.24 -22.86
CA GLN A 192 -13.69 19.91 -23.29
C GLN A 192 -13.04 18.97 -22.27
N GLN A 193 -13.07 17.68 -22.54
CA GLN A 193 -12.27 16.72 -21.78
C GLN A 193 -10.84 17.21 -21.91
N THR A 194 -10.31 17.76 -20.81
CA THR A 194 -8.93 18.20 -20.77
C THR A 194 -8.11 16.93 -20.69
N GLU A 195 -7.87 16.32 -21.85
CA GLU A 195 -7.12 15.08 -21.95
C GLU A 195 -5.65 15.40 -21.66
N HIS A 196 -5.20 15.00 -20.48
CA HIS A 196 -3.80 15.14 -20.13
C HIS A 196 -3.00 14.13 -20.95
N GLN A 197 -2.13 14.64 -21.83
CA GLN A 197 -1.24 13.77 -22.62
C GLN A 197 -0.31 12.95 -21.72
N LEU A 198 0.04 13.47 -20.54
CA LEU A 198 0.95 12.82 -19.61
C LEU A 198 0.51 13.09 -18.15
N PRO A 199 0.82 12.18 -17.21
CA PRO A 199 0.54 12.39 -15.80
C PRO A 199 1.17 13.69 -15.29
N SER A 200 0.39 14.52 -14.60
CA SER A 200 0.90 15.75 -13.97
C SER A 200 1.76 15.45 -12.74
N LEU A 201 1.50 14.30 -12.10
CA LEU A 201 2.03 13.95 -10.79
C LEU A 201 1.74 15.03 -9.73
N MET A 202 0.67 15.80 -9.92
CA MET A 202 0.14 16.65 -8.86
C MET A 202 -0.83 15.83 -8.02
N LEU A 203 -0.83 16.07 -6.71
CA LEU A 203 -1.69 15.37 -5.77
C LEU A 203 -3.16 15.59 -6.11
N ASP A 204 -3.55 16.83 -6.41
CA ASP A 204 -4.95 17.18 -6.64
C ASP A 204 -5.53 16.57 -7.93
N ASP A 205 -4.69 15.94 -8.78
CA ASP A 205 -5.11 15.23 -10.00
C ASP A 205 -5.21 13.70 -9.79
N LEU A 206 -4.93 13.20 -8.57
CA LEU A 206 -5.12 11.79 -8.23
C LEU A 206 -6.61 11.48 -8.09
N SER A 207 -7.05 10.45 -8.79
CA SER A 207 -8.37 9.85 -8.64
C SER A 207 -8.32 8.70 -7.65
N THR A 208 -9.42 8.46 -6.94
CA THR A 208 -9.57 7.37 -5.99
C THR A 208 -10.31 6.21 -6.63
N VAL A 209 -9.69 5.03 -6.60
CA VAL A 209 -10.30 3.75 -6.98
C VAL A 209 -10.88 3.04 -5.76
N LEU A 210 -10.09 2.99 -4.67
CA LEU A 210 -10.49 2.48 -3.36
C LEU A 210 -10.12 3.50 -2.27
N PRO A 211 -11.04 3.87 -1.36
CA PRO A 211 -12.45 3.48 -1.30
C PRO A 211 -13.25 3.93 -2.53
N ARG A 212 -14.41 3.30 -2.76
CA ARG A 212 -15.30 3.68 -3.86
C ARG A 212 -15.74 5.14 -3.70
N VAL A 213 -15.79 5.88 -4.79
CA VAL A 213 -16.33 7.24 -4.84
C VAL A 213 -17.72 7.21 -5.46
N GLU A 214 -18.68 7.90 -4.84
CA GLU A 214 -20.06 8.05 -5.34
C GLU A 214 -20.47 9.53 -5.29
N TRP A 215 -21.41 9.94 -6.13
CA TRP A 215 -21.99 11.28 -6.06
C TRP A 215 -23.06 11.35 -4.97
N ASP A 216 -22.91 12.29 -4.05
CA ASP A 216 -23.92 12.61 -3.05
C ASP A 216 -24.81 13.72 -3.59
N GLN A 217 -26.04 13.37 -3.97
CA GLN A 217 -27.01 14.33 -4.50
C GLN A 217 -27.36 15.45 -3.51
N ALA A 218 -27.36 15.18 -2.20
CA ALA A 218 -27.71 16.19 -1.20
C ALA A 218 -26.59 17.21 -1.02
N LYS A 219 -25.33 16.77 -1.12
CA LYS A 219 -24.16 17.65 -1.00
C LYS A 219 -23.70 18.23 -2.33
N GLN A 220 -24.17 17.69 -3.45
CA GLN A 220 -23.72 18.05 -4.81
C GLN A 220 -22.19 17.91 -4.94
N GLU A 221 -21.64 16.84 -4.38
CA GLU A 221 -20.21 16.54 -4.46
C GLU A 221 -19.97 15.03 -4.44
N HIS A 222 -18.79 14.63 -4.91
CA HIS A 222 -18.32 13.28 -4.74
C HIS A 222 -17.92 13.01 -3.28
N VAL A 223 -18.31 11.85 -2.76
CA VAL A 223 -18.04 11.38 -1.40
C VAL A 223 -17.41 9.99 -1.42
N PHE A 224 -16.56 9.70 -0.43
CA PHE A 224 -16.08 8.34 -0.22
C PHE A 224 -17.21 7.47 0.34
N LYS A 225 -17.34 6.27 -0.22
CA LYS A 225 -18.20 5.22 0.32
C LYS A 225 -17.37 4.16 1.00
N HIS A 226 -17.50 4.12 2.30
CA HIS A 226 -16.92 3.10 3.14
C HIS A 226 -18.00 2.10 3.57
N PRO A 227 -17.79 0.80 3.33
CA PRO A 227 -18.64 -0.24 3.89
C PRO A 227 -18.61 -0.21 5.42
N LEU A 228 -19.76 -0.44 6.06
CA LEU A 228 -19.87 -0.51 7.52
C LEU A 228 -19.14 -1.74 8.11
N LEU A 229 -18.94 -2.78 7.30
CA LEU A 229 -18.23 -3.99 7.67
C LEU A 229 -16.88 -4.01 6.96
N PRO A 230 -15.84 -4.60 7.57
CA PRO A 230 -14.59 -4.83 6.87
C PRO A 230 -14.82 -5.69 5.62
N CYS A 231 -14.22 -5.31 4.51
CA CYS A 231 -14.18 -6.15 3.31
C CYS A 231 -12.98 -7.10 3.42
N GLU A 232 -13.19 -8.39 3.20
CA GLU A 232 -12.15 -9.41 3.43
C GLU A 232 -10.99 -9.34 2.42
N ASP A 233 -11.14 -8.63 1.31
CA ASP A 233 -10.16 -8.41 0.24
C ASP A 233 -9.38 -7.09 0.37
N THR A 234 -9.84 -6.16 1.22
CA THR A 234 -9.14 -4.90 1.49
C THR A 234 -8.67 -4.74 2.94
N LYS A 235 -9.15 -5.59 3.86
CA LYS A 235 -8.80 -5.55 5.28
C LYS A 235 -7.35 -5.97 5.52
N ILE A 236 -6.52 -4.99 5.84
CA ILE A 236 -5.11 -5.18 6.20
C ILE A 236 -5.01 -5.89 7.56
N GLN A 237 -5.60 -5.31 8.61
CA GLN A 237 -5.42 -5.77 9.99
C GLN A 237 -6.52 -5.25 10.92
N CYS A 238 -7.02 -6.10 11.81
CA CYS A 238 -7.82 -5.71 12.98
C CYS A 238 -6.95 -5.46 14.21
N ASN A 239 -7.37 -4.56 15.10
CA ASN A 239 -6.80 -4.50 16.45
C ASN A 239 -7.29 -5.68 17.31
N VAL A 240 -6.55 -5.96 18.37
CA VAL A 240 -6.96 -6.91 19.41
C VAL A 240 -8.12 -6.33 20.22
N VAL A 241 -9.18 -7.10 20.42
CA VAL A 241 -10.37 -6.68 21.14
C VAL A 241 -10.09 -6.46 22.62
N ALA A 242 -10.61 -5.35 23.14
CA ALA A 242 -10.56 -5.00 24.55
C ALA A 242 -9.14 -5.04 25.14
N ASN A 243 -8.17 -4.56 24.35
CA ASN A 243 -6.78 -4.46 24.76
C ASN A 243 -6.32 -3.00 24.64
N ASP A 244 -5.85 -2.43 25.75
CA ASP A 244 -5.35 -1.05 25.83
C ASP A 244 -3.83 -0.95 25.59
N GLU A 245 -3.15 -2.07 25.39
CA GLU A 245 -1.74 -2.11 25.00
C GLU A 245 -1.60 -2.01 23.47
N ALA A 246 -0.75 -1.08 23.01
CA ALA A 246 -0.43 -0.92 21.61
C ALA A 246 0.36 -2.12 21.08
N ARG A 247 -0.15 -2.75 20.01
CA ARG A 247 0.51 -3.87 19.35
C ARG A 247 1.06 -3.43 18.00
N THR A 248 2.21 -3.96 17.63
CA THR A 248 2.78 -3.78 16.30
C THR A 248 2.47 -5.00 15.45
N HIS A 249 1.78 -4.79 14.34
CA HIS A 249 1.50 -5.79 13.33
C HIS A 249 2.33 -5.49 12.09
N ARG A 250 2.92 -6.54 11.52
CA ARG A 250 3.63 -6.48 10.25
C ARG A 250 2.95 -7.43 9.27
N VAL A 251 2.16 -6.86 8.37
CA VAL A 251 1.37 -7.60 7.38
C VAL A 251 2.06 -7.49 6.03
N VAL A 252 2.30 -8.64 5.40
CA VAL A 252 2.97 -8.74 4.09
C VAL A 252 1.98 -9.28 3.08
N TRP A 253 1.78 -8.54 2.00
CA TRP A 253 1.05 -9.00 0.82
C TRP A 253 2.06 -9.18 -0.30
N SER A 254 2.02 -10.33 -0.97
CA SER A 254 2.96 -10.69 -2.03
C SER A 254 2.26 -11.02 -3.34
N TYR A 255 2.97 -10.88 -4.46
CA TYR A 255 2.46 -11.22 -5.78
C TYR A 255 2.31 -12.73 -6.00
N ASP A 256 2.98 -13.53 -5.19
CA ASP A 256 2.96 -15.00 -5.20
C ASP A 256 2.14 -15.60 -4.04
N ASP A 257 1.40 -14.75 -3.30
CA ASP A 257 0.37 -15.19 -2.37
C ASP A 257 -0.70 -16.00 -3.15
N ASP A 258 -1.05 -17.22 -2.69
CA ASP A 258 -1.98 -18.16 -3.36
C ASP A 258 -2.97 -18.81 -2.37
N ILE A 259 -3.45 -18.05 -1.40
CA ILE A 259 -4.46 -18.45 -0.42
C ILE A 259 -5.83 -17.96 -0.91
N GLU A 260 -6.51 -18.82 -1.66
CA GLU A 260 -7.89 -18.57 -2.07
C GLU A 260 -8.87 -19.05 -0.99
N PRO A 261 -9.73 -18.20 -0.40
CA PRO A 261 -10.51 -18.54 0.79
C PRO A 261 -11.44 -19.74 0.68
N GLU A 262 -11.95 -20.02 -0.53
CA GLU A 262 -12.84 -21.15 -0.80
C GLU A 262 -12.07 -22.46 -1.00
N ARG A 263 -10.84 -22.37 -1.52
CA ARG A 263 -9.97 -23.52 -1.83
C ARG A 263 -9.12 -23.92 -0.62
N ASP A 264 -8.55 -22.95 0.08
CA ASP A 264 -7.72 -23.14 1.28
C ASP A 264 -8.34 -22.44 2.49
N VAL A 265 -9.46 -23.00 2.93
CA VAL A 265 -10.25 -22.49 4.06
C VAL A 265 -9.42 -22.42 5.35
N GLU A 266 -8.51 -23.37 5.56
CA GLU A 266 -7.69 -23.42 6.77
C GLU A 266 -6.65 -22.30 6.78
N ALA A 267 -5.94 -22.07 5.67
CA ALA A 267 -5.01 -20.94 5.57
C ALA A 267 -5.74 -19.61 5.69
N ALA A 268 -6.89 -19.45 5.02
CA ALA A 268 -7.70 -18.25 5.12
C ALA A 268 -8.19 -18.01 6.56
N ASN A 269 -8.56 -19.06 7.30
CA ASN A 269 -8.92 -18.94 8.71
C ASN A 269 -7.73 -18.54 9.58
N ARG A 270 -6.51 -19.04 9.30
CA ARG A 270 -5.30 -18.58 10.00
C ARG A 270 -5.07 -17.08 9.81
N LEU A 271 -5.25 -16.55 8.60
CA LEU A 271 -5.16 -15.10 8.36
C LEU A 271 -6.17 -14.33 9.21
N ALA A 272 -7.42 -14.80 9.28
CA ALA A 272 -8.45 -14.16 10.10
C ALA A 272 -8.19 -14.28 11.62
N ASP A 273 -7.66 -15.41 12.09
CA ASP A 273 -7.27 -15.60 13.49
C ASP A 273 -6.09 -14.69 13.89
N GLU A 274 -5.31 -14.21 12.92
CA GLU A 274 -4.27 -13.17 13.08
C GLU A 274 -4.81 -11.74 12.87
N GLY A 275 -6.08 -11.60 12.49
CA GLY A 275 -6.77 -10.33 12.26
C GLY A 275 -6.61 -9.75 10.85
N ARG A 276 -6.04 -10.49 9.89
CA ARG A 276 -5.95 -10.11 8.47
C ARG A 276 -7.21 -10.51 7.70
N GLY A 277 -7.51 -9.82 6.59
CA GLY A 277 -8.59 -10.19 5.68
C GLY A 277 -8.36 -11.55 5.02
N LYS A 278 -9.36 -12.43 5.05
CA LYS A 278 -9.24 -13.80 4.51
C LYS A 278 -8.88 -13.82 3.03
N ALA A 279 -9.43 -12.88 2.26
CA ALA A 279 -9.24 -12.80 0.81
C ALA A 279 -8.02 -11.95 0.41
N THR A 280 -7.26 -11.40 1.38
CA THR A 280 -6.04 -10.64 1.06
C THR A 280 -4.81 -11.54 0.82
N GLY A 281 -4.95 -12.84 1.01
CA GLY A 281 -3.88 -13.83 0.81
C GLY A 281 -3.84 -14.43 -0.58
N ASP A 282 -4.61 -13.90 -1.54
CA ASP A 282 -4.71 -14.41 -2.92
C ASP A 282 -3.74 -13.74 -3.91
N GLY A 283 -2.95 -12.77 -3.44
CA GLY A 283 -2.00 -11.99 -4.24
C GLY A 283 -2.64 -11.01 -5.24
N LYS A 284 -3.96 -11.01 -5.38
CA LYS A 284 -4.67 -10.28 -6.43
C LYS A 284 -4.42 -8.78 -6.35
N PHE A 285 -4.53 -8.19 -5.17
CA PHE A 285 -4.28 -6.76 -4.98
C PHE A 285 -2.88 -6.36 -5.43
N VAL A 286 -1.86 -7.17 -5.12
CA VAL A 286 -0.46 -6.89 -5.51
C VAL A 286 -0.27 -7.04 -7.01
N CYS A 287 -0.80 -8.11 -7.60
CA CYS A 287 -0.70 -8.39 -9.03
C CYS A 287 -1.43 -7.36 -9.90
N GLU A 288 -2.52 -6.78 -9.40
CA GLU A 288 -3.32 -5.80 -10.15
C GLU A 288 -2.76 -4.37 -10.13
N LEU A 289 -1.83 -4.07 -9.21
CA LEU A 289 -1.21 -2.75 -9.11
C LEU A 289 -0.39 -2.40 -10.36
N LYS A 290 -0.72 -1.24 -10.94
CA LYS A 290 -0.11 -0.72 -12.17
C LYS A 290 1.01 0.27 -11.84
N LEU A 291 1.95 0.43 -12.78
CA LEU A 291 2.96 1.47 -12.70
C LEU A 291 2.28 2.84 -12.48
N GLY A 292 2.75 3.58 -11.47
CA GLY A 292 2.11 4.83 -11.06
C GLY A 292 0.90 4.67 -10.16
N ASP A 293 0.49 3.46 -9.75
CA ASP A 293 -0.54 3.32 -8.71
C ASP A 293 -0.03 3.81 -7.35
N VAL A 294 -0.95 4.27 -6.52
CA VAL A 294 -0.68 4.80 -5.19
C VAL A 294 -1.50 4.03 -4.16
N VAL A 295 -0.81 3.43 -3.19
CA VAL A 295 -1.45 2.65 -2.13
C VAL A 295 -1.70 3.55 -0.93
N THR A 296 -2.88 3.47 -0.34
CA THR A 296 -3.25 4.22 0.86
C THR A 296 -3.67 3.30 2.00
N ILE A 297 -3.60 3.81 3.23
CA ILE A 297 -4.06 3.11 4.44
C ILE A 297 -5.14 3.96 5.09
N TRP A 298 -6.24 3.32 5.47
CA TRP A 298 -7.37 3.93 6.14
C TRP A 298 -7.62 3.22 7.47
N ALA A 299 -7.67 3.96 8.57
CA ALA A 299 -8.11 3.39 9.84
C ALA A 299 -9.62 3.54 9.99
N LYS A 300 -10.23 2.52 10.56
CA LYS A 300 -11.68 2.40 10.71
C LYS A 300 -12.09 2.07 12.13
N ALA A 301 -13.24 2.58 12.53
CA ALA A 301 -13.93 2.21 13.76
C ALA A 301 -15.44 2.29 13.55
N ARG A 302 -16.21 1.28 13.99
CA ARG A 302 -17.64 1.19 13.64
C ARG A 302 -18.60 1.65 14.73
N PHE A 303 -18.54 1.02 15.92
CA PHE A 303 -19.59 1.17 16.93
C PHE A 303 -19.33 2.31 17.91
N PRO A 304 -20.37 2.88 18.54
CA PRO A 304 -20.18 3.94 19.53
C PRO A 304 -19.23 3.48 20.64
N GLY A 305 -18.27 4.34 20.99
CA GLY A 305 -17.26 4.04 22.01
C GLY A 305 -16.02 3.32 21.48
N TRP A 306 -16.08 2.69 20.29
CA TRP A 306 -14.92 2.07 19.67
C TRP A 306 -13.98 3.12 19.10
N LYS A 307 -12.68 2.93 19.31
CA LYS A 307 -11.63 3.86 18.90
C LYS A 307 -10.43 3.10 18.35
N ASN A 308 -10.03 3.41 17.13
CA ASN A 308 -8.78 2.92 16.57
C ASN A 308 -7.68 3.94 16.87
N ILE A 309 -6.88 3.67 17.90
CA ILE A 309 -5.81 4.55 18.36
C ILE A 309 -4.52 4.09 17.68
N VAL A 310 -4.03 4.93 16.77
CA VAL A 310 -2.82 4.67 15.98
C VAL A 310 -1.65 5.43 16.58
N GLU A 311 -0.50 4.78 16.73
CA GLU A 311 0.74 5.42 17.19
C GLU A 311 1.71 5.62 16.03
N TRP A 312 1.81 4.65 15.12
CA TRP A 312 2.76 4.68 14.02
C TRP A 312 2.33 3.78 12.87
N VAL A 313 2.54 4.23 11.64
CA VAL A 313 2.27 3.48 10.41
C VAL A 313 3.46 3.62 9.47
N LYS A 314 3.87 2.50 8.89
CA LYS A 314 4.86 2.41 7.81
C LYS A 314 4.31 1.58 6.67
N LEU A 315 4.49 2.06 5.45
CA LEU A 315 4.08 1.43 4.20
C LEU A 315 5.31 1.29 3.31
N GLU A 316 5.63 0.06 2.92
CA GLU A 316 6.73 -0.26 2.03
C GLU A 316 6.19 -0.96 0.78
N VAL A 317 6.56 -0.48 -0.40
CA VAL A 317 6.07 -1.02 -1.68
C VAL A 317 7.26 -1.40 -2.56
N TYR A 318 7.43 -2.70 -2.79
CA TYR A 318 8.51 -3.32 -3.56
C TYR A 318 8.07 -3.63 -4.98
N PHE A 319 8.96 -3.42 -5.94
CA PHE A 319 8.62 -3.60 -7.35
C PHE A 319 9.80 -4.09 -8.19
N ALA A 320 9.49 -4.91 -9.21
CA ALA A 320 10.44 -5.37 -10.21
C ALA A 320 10.82 -4.25 -11.18
N VAL A 321 12.07 -4.30 -11.65
CA VAL A 321 12.68 -3.35 -12.61
C VAL A 321 13.02 -4.05 -13.90
#